data_AF-A0A0C9VKF5-F1
#
_entry.id   AF-A0A0C9VKF5-F1
#
_cell.length_a   1.000
_cell.length_b   1.000
_cell.length_c   1.000
_cell.angle_alpha   90.00
_cell.angle_beta   90.00
_cell.angle_gamma   90.00
#
_symmetry.space_group_name_H-M   'P 1'
#
loop_
_entity.id
_entity.type
_entity.pdbx_description
1 polymer ?
#
loop_
_entity_poly.entity_id
_entity_poly.type
_entity_poly.pdbx_seq_one_letter_code
_entity_poly.pdbx_strand_id
1 'polypeptide(L)'
;MGTCSGCNTSYPALDSDSCGQCTKLQGKTETERRVIKSHPQCHGCSIVYLNLLGPLCGRCIGSGVKVDDTYEEFDNSAIEDLTPEPETVVIIILILFCSSRAFYHCFKPYAMC
;
A
#
# COMPACT_ATOMS: atom_id res chain seq x y z
N MET A 1 15.99 -10.90 -11.07
CA MET A 1 15.53 -10.04 -9.95
C MET A 1 16.43 -10.30 -8.75
N GLY A 2 16.84 -9.26 -8.03
CA GLY A 2 17.61 -9.40 -6.80
C GLY A 2 16.71 -9.37 -5.57
N THR A 3 17.02 -10.17 -4.55
CA THR A 3 16.24 -10.23 -3.29
C THR A 3 16.97 -9.49 -2.18
N CYS A 4 16.29 -8.57 -1.52
CA CYS A 4 16.84 -7.82 -0.40
C CYS A 4 16.94 -8.70 0.85
N SER A 5 18.11 -8.85 1.46
CA SER A 5 18.31 -9.63 2.69
C SER A 5 17.64 -9.00 3.92
N GLY A 6 17.30 -7.71 3.87
CA GLY A 6 16.69 -6.98 4.98
C GLY A 6 15.17 -7.10 5.08
N CYS A 7 14.49 -7.15 3.93
CA CYS A 7 13.02 -7.23 3.87
C CYS A 7 12.52 -8.48 3.12
N ASN A 8 13.42 -9.33 2.63
CA ASN A 8 13.13 -10.54 1.84
C ASN A 8 12.22 -10.30 0.63
N THR A 9 12.21 -9.07 0.12
CA THR A 9 11.44 -8.68 -1.06
C THR A 9 12.35 -8.67 -2.28
N SER A 10 11.86 -9.24 -3.37
CA SER A 10 12.54 -9.24 -4.66
C SER A 10 12.22 -7.96 -5.43
N TYR A 11 13.25 -7.35 -6.02
CA TYR A 11 13.08 -6.19 -6.89
C TYR A 11 13.85 -6.39 -8.21
N PRO A 12 13.29 -5.94 -9.34
CA PRO A 12 13.87 -6.18 -10.66
C PRO A 12 15.18 -5.44 -10.91
N ALA A 13 15.35 -4.23 -10.33
CA ALA A 13 16.57 -3.42 -10.45
C ALA A 13 17.32 -3.31 -9.12
N LEU A 14 17.34 -4.41 -8.34
CA LEU A 14 18.17 -4.48 -7.15
C LEU A 14 19.58 -4.92 -7.52
N ASP A 15 20.53 -4.00 -7.40
CA ASP A 15 21.94 -4.23 -7.72
C ASP A 15 22.78 -4.61 -6.47
N SER A 16 22.16 -4.64 -5.28
CA SER A 16 22.83 -4.82 -3.98
C SER A 16 22.07 -5.73 -3.03
N ASP A 17 22.75 -6.30 -2.03
CA ASP A 17 22.13 -7.18 -1.01
C ASP A 17 21.01 -6.48 -0.20
N SER A 18 21.05 -5.15 -0.11
CA SER A 18 20.03 -4.35 0.58
C SER A 18 19.32 -3.42 -0.40
N CYS A 19 18.00 -3.28 -0.26
CA CYS A 19 17.21 -2.36 -1.06
C CYS A 19 17.35 -0.90 -0.59
N GLY A 20 16.92 0.04 -1.43
CA GLY A 20 17.04 1.47 -1.13
C GLY A 20 16.35 1.87 0.18
N GLN A 21 15.19 1.29 0.48
CA GLN A 21 14.45 1.54 1.71
C GLN A 21 15.21 0.99 2.93
N CYS A 22 15.64 -0.28 2.89
CA CYS A 22 16.40 -0.89 3.97
C CYS A 22 17.68 -0.11 4.29
N THR A 23 18.40 0.32 3.24
CA THR A 23 19.58 1.18 3.38
C THR A 23 19.24 2.51 4.06
N LYS A 24 18.14 3.17 3.64
CA LYS A 24 17.70 4.45 4.22
C LYS A 24 17.22 4.33 5.67
N LEU A 25 16.74 3.16 6.08
CA LEU A 25 16.27 2.88 7.44
C LEU A 25 17.40 2.51 8.42
N GLN A 26 18.62 2.24 7.94
CA GLN A 26 19.75 1.94 8.81
C GLN A 26 20.09 3.12 9.72
N GLY A 27 20.25 2.86 11.02
CA GLY A 27 20.58 3.88 12.02
C GLY A 27 19.46 4.88 12.32
N LYS A 28 18.24 4.67 11.81
CA LYS A 28 17.10 5.57 12.03
C LYS A 28 16.28 5.20 13.26
N THR A 29 15.84 6.23 13.98
CA THR A 29 14.91 6.12 15.11
C THR A 29 13.54 5.64 14.64
N GLU A 30 12.75 5.05 15.53
CA GLU A 30 11.41 4.54 15.18
C GLU A 30 10.51 5.63 14.55
N THR A 31 10.57 6.86 15.05
CA THR A 31 9.81 8.00 14.49
C THR A 31 10.26 8.31 13.07
N GLU A 32 11.57 8.41 12.81
CA GLU A 32 12.09 8.62 11.46
C GLU A 32 11.73 7.48 10.51
N ARG A 33 11.74 6.24 11.00
CA ARG A 33 11.36 5.06 10.21
C ARG A 33 9.91 5.14 9.75
N ARG A 34 8.99 5.58 10.62
CA ARG A 34 7.57 5.78 10.26
C ARG A 34 7.42 6.85 9.18
N VAL A 35 8.13 7.96 9.32
CA VAL A 35 8.14 9.03 8.31
C VAL A 35 8.71 8.50 6.99
N ILE A 36 9.81 7.75 6.99
CA ILE A 36 10.40 7.19 5.77
C ILE A 36 9.43 6.22 5.08
N LYS A 37 8.72 5.39 5.84
CA LYS A 37 7.75 4.42 5.30
C LYS A 37 6.50 5.08 4.72
N SER A 38 6.14 6.29 5.13
CA SER A 38 4.99 7.02 4.58
C SER A 38 5.28 7.70 3.25
N HIS A 39 6.54 7.76 2.83
CA HIS A 39 6.93 8.38 1.56
C HIS A 39 6.81 7.39 0.40
N PRO A 40 6.53 7.88 -0.82
CA PRO A 40 6.45 7.02 -1.98
C PRO A 40 7.80 6.35 -2.28
N GLN A 41 7.74 5.09 -2.69
CA GLN A 41 8.89 4.25 -2.98
C GLN A 41 8.85 3.71 -4.41
N CYS A 42 10.01 3.58 -5.04
CA CYS A 42 10.11 2.94 -6.35
C CYS A 42 9.93 1.43 -6.23
N HIS A 43 9.04 0.84 -7.01
CA HIS A 43 8.82 -0.61 -7.03
C HIS A 43 9.99 -1.39 -7.66
N GLY A 44 10.83 -0.74 -8.47
CA GLY A 44 11.96 -1.40 -9.13
C GLY A 44 13.21 -1.57 -8.27
N CYS A 45 13.48 -0.64 -7.34
CA CYS A 45 14.69 -0.63 -6.51
C CYS A 45 14.45 -0.27 -5.02
N SER A 46 13.19 -0.04 -4.63
CA SER A 46 12.77 0.34 -3.28
C SER A 46 13.38 1.66 -2.75
N ILE A 47 13.94 2.53 -3.60
CA ILE A 47 14.41 3.85 -3.16
C ILE A 47 13.20 4.72 -2.80
N VAL A 48 13.29 5.40 -1.66
CA VAL A 48 12.25 6.29 -1.12
C VAL A 48 12.47 7.73 -1.60
N TYR A 49 11.45 8.30 -2.25
CA TYR A 49 11.45 9.65 -2.81
C TYR A 49 10.49 10.56 -2.05
N LEU A 50 10.73 11.88 -2.09
CA LEU A 50 9.77 12.85 -1.56
C LEU A 50 8.55 12.95 -2.47
N ASN A 51 8.79 13.05 -3.78
CA ASN A 51 7.77 13.11 -4.80
C ASN A 51 8.15 12.11 -5.89
N LEU A 52 7.36 11.05 -6.04
CA LEU A 52 7.51 10.07 -7.11
C LEU A 52 6.28 10.16 -8.00
N LEU A 53 6.49 10.44 -9.29
CA LEU A 53 5.41 10.67 -10.26
C LEU A 53 4.79 9.38 -10.82
N GLY A 54 5.18 8.20 -10.31
CA GLY A 54 4.71 6.90 -10.79
C GLY A 54 5.26 5.73 -9.95
N PRO A 55 5.06 4.48 -10.39
CA PRO A 55 5.53 3.29 -9.66
C PRO A 55 7.05 3.09 -9.76
N LEU A 56 7.67 3.60 -10.82
CA LEU A 56 9.10 3.44 -11.10
C LEU A 56 9.82 4.78 -11.09
N CYS A 57 11.07 4.78 -10.64
CA CYS A 57 11.95 5.94 -10.78
C CYS A 57 12.55 5.98 -12.19
N GLY A 58 13.00 7.17 -12.63
CA GLY A 58 13.59 7.37 -13.95
C GLY A 58 14.79 6.46 -14.24
N ARG A 59 15.55 6.06 -13.21
CA ARG A 59 16.64 5.09 -13.38
C ARG A 59 16.14 3.70 -13.75
N CYS A 60 15.11 3.19 -13.06
CA CYS A 60 14.54 1.87 -13.37
C CYS A 60 13.90 1.87 -14.76
N ILE A 61 13.20 2.94 -15.12
CA ILE A 61 12.62 3.12 -16.46
C ILE A 61 13.73 3.12 -17.52
N GLY A 62 14.81 3.88 -17.29
CA GLY A 62 15.96 3.93 -18.20
C GLY A 62 16.72 2.60 -18.34
N SER A 63 16.72 1.77 -17.31
CA SER A 63 17.27 0.41 -17.35
C SER A 63 16.33 -0.63 -18.00
N GLY A 64 15.14 -0.21 -18.43
CA GLY A 64 14.18 -1.08 -19.11
C GLY A 64 13.24 -1.87 -18.19
N VAL A 65 13.17 -1.54 -16.90
CA VAL A 65 12.17 -2.11 -15.99
C VAL A 65 10.79 -1.62 -16.39
N LYS A 66 9.85 -2.55 -16.59
CA LYS A 66 8.45 -2.22 -16.86
C LYS A 66 7.62 -2.34 -15.59
N VAL A 67 6.48 -1.67 -15.57
CA VAL A 67 5.55 -1.72 -14.44
C VAL A 67 4.96 -3.13 -14.29
N ASP A 68 4.73 -3.81 -15.41
CA ASP A 68 4.25 -5.20 -15.41
C ASP A 68 5.23 -6.15 -14.71
N ASP A 69 6.54 -5.86 -14.76
CA ASP A 69 7.57 -6.65 -14.06
C ASP A 69 7.56 -6.43 -12.52
N THR A 70 6.73 -5.50 -12.02
CA THR A 70 6.69 -5.13 -10.59
C THR A 70 5.45 -5.59 -9.85
N TYR A 71 4.43 -6.09 -10.56
CA TYR A 71 3.22 -6.63 -9.97
C TYR A 71 3.10 -8.10 -10.38
N GLU A 72 3.07 -9.00 -9.42
CA GLU A 72 2.63 -10.37 -9.66
C GLU A 72 1.11 -10.31 -9.90
N GLU A 73 0.63 -10.80 -11.04
CA GLU A 73 -0.81 -10.96 -11.30
C GLU A 73 -1.39 -11.87 -10.21
N PHE A 74 -2.26 -11.33 -9.37
CA PHE A 74 -3.08 -12.15 -8.48
C PHE A 74 -4.12 -12.83 -9.37
N ASP A 75 -3.90 -14.11 -9.68
CA ASP A 75 -4.90 -14.95 -10.36
C ASP A 75 -6.20 -14.95 -9.53
N ASN A 76 -7.17 -14.15 -9.96
CA ASN A 76 -8.49 -14.06 -9.35
C ASN A 76 -9.40 -15.22 -9.82
N SER A 77 -8.84 -16.41 -10.01
CA SER A 77 -9.59 -17.62 -10.36
C SER A 77 -10.00 -18.37 -9.09
N ALA A 78 -10.81 -17.72 -8.26
CA ALA A 78 -11.51 -18.35 -7.14
C ALA A 78 -12.80 -17.59 -6.81
N ILE A 79 -13.67 -17.40 -7.80
CA ILE A 79 -15.10 -17.22 -7.56
C ILE A 79 -15.82 -18.32 -8.35
N GLU A 80 -15.70 -19.55 -7.87
CA GLU A 80 -16.70 -20.58 -8.19
C GLU A 80 -17.94 -20.29 -7.33
N ASP A 81 -19.01 -19.93 -8.02
CA ASP A 81 -20.40 -20.25 -7.72
C ASP A 81 -20.94 -19.86 -6.33
N LEU A 82 -21.34 -18.59 -6.19
CA LEU A 82 -22.42 -18.21 -5.29
C LEU A 82 -23.61 -17.77 -6.13
N THR A 83 -24.41 -18.74 -6.55
CA THR A 83 -25.79 -18.53 -7.00
C THR A 83 -26.58 -17.86 -5.86
N PRO A 84 -27.12 -16.63 -6.03
CA PRO A 84 -27.88 -15.99 -4.97
C PRO A 84 -29.32 -16.56 -4.92
N GLU A 85 -29.61 -17.36 -3.90
CA GLU A 85 -31.00 -17.68 -3.54
C GLU A 85 -31.70 -16.42 -2.96
N PRO A 86 -32.96 -16.14 -3.34
CA PRO A 86 -33.61 -14.83 -3.15
C PRO A 86 -34.20 -14.63 -1.74
N GLU A 87 -33.43 -14.86 -0.68
CA GLU A 87 -33.94 -14.72 0.70
C GLU A 87 -33.19 -13.68 1.56
N THR A 88 -32.06 -13.16 1.09
CA THR A 88 -31.19 -12.26 1.89
C THR A 88 -31.39 -10.76 1.64
N VAL A 89 -32.21 -10.37 0.66
CA VAL A 89 -32.45 -8.95 0.31
C VAL A 89 -33.15 -8.18 1.43
N VAL A 90 -33.95 -8.85 2.27
CA VAL A 90 -34.72 -8.19 3.34
C VAL A 90 -33.82 -7.74 4.51
N ILE A 91 -32.71 -8.42 4.77
CA ILE A 91 -31.84 -8.15 5.93
C ILE A 91 -30.93 -6.94 5.68
N ILE A 92 -30.48 -6.73 4.44
CA ILE A 92 -29.55 -5.65 4.08
C ILE A 92 -30.22 -4.26 4.14
N ILE A 93 -31.51 -4.17 3.83
CA ILE A 93 -32.25 -2.90 3.85
C ILE A 93 -32.45 -2.37 5.30
N LEU A 94 -32.60 -3.26 6.29
CA LEU A 94 -32.77 -2.86 7.69
C LEU A 94 -31.47 -2.31 8.32
N ILE A 95 -30.30 -2.81 7.91
CA ILE A 95 -29.00 -2.35 8.42
C ILE A 95 -28.66 -0.95 7.88
N LEU A 96 -29.01 -0.67 6.62
CA LEU A 96 -28.74 0.63 5.97
C LEU A 96 -29.64 1.77 6.50
N PHE A 97 -30.86 1.49 6.97
CA PHE A 97 -31.73 2.53 7.55
C PHE A 97 -31.39 2.89 9.01
N CYS A 98 -30.67 2.04 9.74
CA CYS A 98 -30.31 2.30 11.14
C CYS A 98 -29.09 3.23 11.31
N SER A 99 -28.23 3.34 10.30
CA SER A 99 -26.96 4.11 10.41
C SER A 99 -27.07 5.59 10.01
N SER A 100 -28.19 6.03 9.43
CA SER A 100 -28.34 7.40 8.90
C SER A 100 -28.78 8.45 9.95
N ARG A 101 -29.00 8.07 11.22
CA ARG A 101 -29.57 8.98 12.24
C ARG A 101 -28.72 9.22 13.50
N ALA A 102 -27.54 8.63 13.60
CA ALA A 102 -26.58 8.90 14.67
C ALA A 102 -25.19 8.84 14.02
N PHE A 103 -24.60 9.95 13.60
CA PHE A 103 -23.58 10.62 14.40
C PHE A 103 -23.30 12.03 13.83
N TYR A 104 -24.35 12.78 13.49
CA TYR A 104 -24.30 14.25 13.53
C TYR A 104 -24.25 14.70 15.00
N HIS A 105 -23.20 14.36 15.74
CA HIS A 105 -22.95 14.96 17.05
C HIS A 105 -21.45 15.05 17.35
N CYS A 106 -20.96 16.28 17.13
CA CYS A 106 -19.92 16.96 17.88
C CYS A 106 -18.51 16.37 17.93
N PHE A 107 -17.78 16.67 16.86
CA PHE A 107 -16.41 17.18 16.95
C PHE A 107 -16.39 18.53 17.72
N LYS A 108 -15.92 18.57 18.97
CA LYS A 108 -15.05 19.63 19.55
C LYS A 108 -14.83 19.47 21.06
N PRO A 109 -13.57 19.40 21.52
CA PRO A 109 -13.22 19.56 22.92
C PRO A 109 -12.56 20.94 23.19
N TYR A 110 -12.86 21.53 24.35
CA TYR A 110 -12.19 22.65 25.07
C TYR A 110 -12.27 24.11 24.57
N ALA A 111 -12.90 24.98 25.38
CA ALA A 111 -12.46 26.31 25.88
C ALA A 111 -13.69 27.06 26.49
N MET A 112 -13.86 27.06 27.82
CA MET A 112 -13.46 28.09 28.82
C MET A 112 -14.43 29.28 28.96
N CYS A 113 -14.97 29.38 30.20
CA CYS A 113 -15.58 30.51 30.91
C CYS A 113 -16.88 31.13 30.38
#